data_AF-A0A961K5A4-F1
#
_entry.id   AF-A0A961K5A4-F1
#
_cell.length_a   1.000
_cell.length_b   1.000
_cell.length_c   1.000
_cell.angle_alpha   90.00
_cell.angle_beta   90.00
_cell.angle_gamma   90.00
#
_symmetry.space_group_name_H-M   'P 1'
#
loop_
_entity.id
_entity.type
_entity.pdbx_description
1 polymer ?
#
loop_
_entity_poly.entity_id
_entity_poly.type
_entity_poly.pdbx_seq_one_letter_code
_entity_poly.pdbx_strand_id
1 'polypeptide(L)'
;MAGVLRFSRQDAAALPLTPETVETVIARTRTANLAQMLVAILLVAGLLLAGRSVPGAFAPLFYGGAALAMWGVLGAALSTWDHFRTARPLRTHPGLDLARESDPRRFWQAHRGLFPYFSR
;
A
#
# COMPACT_ATOMS: atom_id res chain seq x y z
N MET A 1 -10.67 -2.02 14.41
CA MET A 1 -10.02 -2.88 13.39
C MET A 1 -9.23 -2.07 12.34
N ALA A 2 -8.57 -0.96 12.71
CA ALA A 2 -7.88 -0.06 11.76
C ALA A 2 -6.33 -0.16 11.80
N GLY A 3 -5.77 -1.03 12.65
CA GLY A 3 -4.32 -1.09 12.90
C GLY A 3 -3.49 -1.86 11.88
N VAL A 4 -4.10 -2.71 11.05
CA VAL A 4 -3.35 -3.57 10.10
C VAL A 4 -3.05 -2.86 8.77
N LEU A 5 -3.84 -1.84 8.41
CA LEU A 5 -3.78 -1.17 7.10
C LEU A 5 -2.86 0.06 7.06
N ARG A 6 -2.19 0.39 8.16
CA ARG A 6 -1.62 1.72 8.34
C ARG A 6 -0.19 1.72 8.89
N PHE A 7 0.66 0.78 8.46
CA PHE A 7 2.09 0.91 8.70
C PHE A 7 2.61 2.10 7.89
N SER A 8 2.97 3.18 8.60
CA SER A 8 3.34 4.46 8.01
C SER A 8 4.85 4.67 8.00
N ARG A 9 5.29 5.67 7.24
CA ARG A 9 6.68 6.14 7.26
C ARG A 9 7.11 6.62 8.64
N GLN A 10 6.18 7.16 9.42
CA GLN A 10 6.45 7.63 10.78
C GLN A 10 6.73 6.46 11.72
N ASP A 11 5.95 5.37 11.57
CA ASP A 11 6.18 4.13 12.31
C ASP A 11 7.52 3.51 11.95
N ALA A 12 7.92 3.54 10.68
CA ALA A 12 9.22 3.05 10.23
C ALA A 12 10.38 3.93 10.72
N ALA A 13 10.21 5.26 10.77
CA ALA A 13 11.21 6.19 11.24
C ALA A 13 11.42 6.16 12.76
N ALA A 14 10.48 5.58 13.52
CA ALA A 14 10.64 5.33 14.95
C ALA A 14 11.49 4.09 15.26
N LEU A 15 11.77 3.25 14.26
CA LEU A 15 12.55 2.03 14.42
C LEU A 15 14.04 2.27 14.11
N PRO A 16 14.96 1.53 14.76
CA PRO A 16 16.39 1.65 14.49
C PRO A 16 16.72 1.19 13.06
N LEU A 17 17.57 1.94 12.35
CA LEU A 17 18.02 1.58 11.00
C LEU A 17 18.98 0.39 11.03
N THR A 18 18.43 -0.81 11.03
CA THR A 18 19.17 -2.08 10.93
C THR A 18 18.66 -2.92 9.76
N PRO A 19 19.46 -3.84 9.19
CA PRO A 19 19.01 -4.72 8.11
C PRO A 19 17.74 -5.53 8.47
N GLU A 20 17.65 -5.98 9.73
CA GLU A 20 16.48 -6.70 10.25
C GLU A 20 15.23 -5.82 10.31
N THR A 21 15.37 -4.57 10.75
CA THR A 21 14.29 -3.59 10.75
C THR A 21 13.85 -3.27 9.33
N VAL A 22 14.80 -3.15 8.39
CA VAL A 22 14.47 -2.89 6.98
C VAL A 22 13.63 -4.02 6.40
N GLU A 23 14.03 -5.28 6.61
CA GLU A 23 13.24 -6.42 6.12
C GLU A 23 11.86 -6.49 6.79
N THR A 24 11.78 -6.18 8.10
CA THR A 24 10.51 -6.11 8.82
C THR A 24 9.58 -5.05 8.24
N VAL A 25 10.11 -3.86 7.95
CA VAL A 25 9.37 -2.78 7.30
C VAL A 25 8.88 -3.23 5.92
N ILE A 26 9.74 -3.83 5.10
CA ILE A 26 9.36 -4.34 3.77
C ILE A 26 8.21 -5.35 3.89
N ALA A 27 8.34 -6.33 4.78
CA ALA A 27 7.34 -7.37 4.98
C ALA A 27 5.99 -6.81 5.45
N ARG A 28 5.99 -5.93 6.47
CA ARG A 28 4.74 -5.30 6.97
C ARG A 28 4.07 -4.45 5.90
N THR A 29 4.87 -3.69 5.16
CA THR A 29 4.37 -2.77 4.15
C THR A 29 3.83 -3.50 2.92
N ARG A 30 4.44 -4.64 2.56
CA ARG A 30 3.90 -5.57 1.55
C ARG A 30 2.50 -6.05 1.95
N THR A 31 2.34 -6.52 3.19
CA THR A 31 1.05 -6.98 3.71
C THR A 31 0.00 -5.87 3.67
N ALA A 32 0.37 -4.63 4.02
CA ALA A 32 -0.52 -3.47 3.94
C ALA A 32 -0.95 -3.17 2.49
N ASN A 33 -0.03 -3.16 1.53
CA ASN A 33 -0.33 -2.95 0.11
C ASN A 33 -1.27 -4.03 -0.45
N LEU A 34 -1.00 -5.30 -0.16
CA LEU A 34 -1.85 -6.42 -0.60
C LEU A 34 -3.24 -6.37 0.03
N ALA A 35 -3.33 -6.01 1.31
CA ALA A 35 -4.61 -5.84 1.99
C ALA A 35 -5.42 -4.69 1.39
N GLN A 36 -4.79 -3.56 1.08
CA GLN A 36 -5.45 -2.44 0.39
C GLN A 36 -5.95 -2.83 -1.00
N MET A 37 -5.14 -3.57 -1.76
CA MET A 37 -5.54 -4.09 -3.07
C MET A 37 -6.76 -5.03 -2.95
N LEU A 38 -6.75 -5.94 -1.98
CA LEU A 38 -7.87 -6.84 -1.73
C LEU A 38 -9.14 -6.06 -1.34
N VAL A 39 -9.03 -5.08 -0.43
CA VAL A 39 -10.18 -4.24 -0.02
C VAL A 39 -10.74 -3.46 -1.21
N ALA A 40 -9.90 -2.89 -2.06
CA ALA A 40 -10.34 -2.17 -3.26
C ALA A 40 -11.09 -3.09 -4.24
N ILE A 41 -10.58 -4.30 -4.47
CA ILE A 41 -11.22 -5.31 -5.33
C ILE A 41 -12.57 -5.73 -4.75
N LEU A 42 -12.62 -6.03 -3.44
CA LEU A 42 -13.86 -6.42 -2.76
C LEU A 42 -14.92 -5.32 -2.78
N LEU A 43 -14.51 -4.05 -2.69
CA LEU A 43 -15.41 -2.91 -2.82
C LEU A 43 -16.04 -2.86 -4.21
N VAL A 44 -15.23 -2.98 -5.27
CA VAL A 44 -15.74 -3.00 -6.66
C VAL A 44 -16.68 -4.19 -6.86
N ALA A 45 -16.28 -5.39 -6.41
CA ALA A 45 -17.11 -6.59 -6.51
C ALA A 45 -18.43 -6.43 -5.75
N GLY A 46 -18.40 -5.85 -4.54
CA GLY A 46 -19.58 -5.57 -3.73
C GLY A 46 -20.54 -4.59 -4.41
N LEU A 47 -20.01 -3.54 -5.05
CA LEU A 47 -20.82 -2.59 -5.81
C LEU A 47 -21.48 -3.25 -7.04
N LEU A 48 -20.75 -4.09 -7.78
CA LEU A 48 -21.30 -4.82 -8.91
C LEU A 48 -22.40 -5.81 -8.49
N LEU A 49 -22.18 -6.54 -7.39
CA LEU A 49 -23.16 -7.46 -6.82
C LEU A 49 -24.41 -6.72 -6.34
N ALA A 50 -24.23 -5.63 -5.60
CA ALA A 50 -25.35 -4.81 -5.13
C ALA A 50 -26.15 -4.22 -6.31
N GLY A 51 -25.47 -3.74 -7.35
CA GLY A 51 -26.10 -3.25 -8.58
C GLY A 51 -26.99 -4.30 -9.26
N ARG A 52 -26.63 -5.58 -9.18
CA ARG A 52 -27.43 -6.69 -9.70
C ARG A 52 -28.67 -7.01 -8.84
N SER A 53 -28.63 -6.68 -7.55
CA SER A 53 -29.68 -7.02 -6.57
C SER A 53 -30.68 -5.89 -6.32
N VAL A 54 -30.44 -4.68 -6.83
CA VAL A 54 -31.34 -3.52 -6.65
C VAL A 54 -32.29 -3.30 -7.83
N PRO A 55 -33.42 -2.61 -7.62
CA PRO A 55 -34.32 -2.24 -8.71
C PRO A 55 -33.60 -1.43 -9.81
N GLY A 56 -34.00 -1.64 -11.07
CA GLY A 56 -33.29 -1.11 -12.25
C GLY A 56 -33.08 0.41 -12.28
N ALA A 57 -33.91 1.19 -11.58
CA ALA A 57 -33.73 2.64 -11.44
C ALA A 57 -32.48 3.03 -10.61
N PHE A 58 -32.03 2.17 -9.70
CA PHE A 58 -30.89 2.43 -8.81
C PHE A 58 -29.60 1.73 -9.27
N ALA A 59 -29.70 0.71 -10.12
CA ALA A 59 -28.55 -0.03 -10.65
C ALA A 59 -27.46 0.85 -11.29
N PRO A 60 -27.79 1.94 -12.04
CA PRO A 60 -26.78 2.84 -12.60
C PRO A 60 -25.89 3.51 -11.55
N LEU A 61 -26.40 3.80 -10.35
CA LEU A 61 -25.61 4.39 -9.26
C LEU A 61 -24.54 3.42 -8.76
N PHE A 62 -24.87 2.14 -8.65
CA PHE A 62 -23.93 1.09 -8.23
C PHE A 62 -22.86 0.82 -9.29
N TYR A 63 -23.26 0.77 -10.58
CA TYR A 63 -22.29 0.59 -11.67
C TYR A 63 -21.40 1.81 -11.87
N GLY A 64 -21.94 3.02 -11.75
CA GLY A 64 -21.16 4.26 -11.74
C GLY A 64 -20.19 4.31 -10.56
N GLY A 65 -20.64 3.91 -9.37
CA GLY A 65 -19.79 3.75 -8.19
C GLY A 65 -18.68 2.72 -8.40
N ALA A 66 -18.98 1.57 -9.02
CA ALA A 66 -18.00 0.54 -9.33
C ALA A 66 -16.94 1.04 -10.32
N ALA A 67 -17.35 1.77 -11.36
CA ALA A 67 -16.45 2.38 -12.33
C ALA A 67 -15.50 3.40 -11.67
N LEU A 68 -16.01 4.22 -10.74
CA LEU A 68 -15.17 5.12 -9.94
C LEU A 68 -14.23 4.35 -9.02
N ALA A 69 -14.71 3.29 -8.36
CA ALA A 69 -13.92 2.46 -7.46
C ALA A 69 -12.79 1.68 -8.19
N MET A 70 -12.92 1.43 -9.50
CA MET A 70 -11.82 0.85 -10.29
C MET A 70 -10.56 1.73 -10.31
N TRP A 71 -10.69 3.06 -10.21
CA TRP A 71 -9.53 3.94 -10.02
C TRP A 71 -8.80 3.66 -8.71
N GLY A 72 -9.55 3.31 -7.66
CA GLY A 72 -8.97 2.87 -6.39
C GLY A 72 -8.19 1.56 -6.52
N VAL A 73 -8.69 0.61 -7.31
CA VAL A 73 -7.97 -0.65 -7.62
C VAL A 73 -6.69 -0.35 -8.40
N LEU A 74 -6.76 0.50 -9.43
CA LEU A 74 -5.58 0.91 -10.20
C LEU A 74 -4.53 1.59 -9.31
N GLY A 75 -4.96 2.50 -8.43
CA GLY A 75 -4.08 3.16 -7.47
C GLY A 75 -3.40 2.17 -6.52
N ALA A 76 -4.13 1.19 -6.00
CA ALA A 76 -3.58 0.14 -5.15
C ALA A 76 -2.60 -0.78 -5.91
N ALA A 77 -2.88 -1.09 -7.17
CA ALA A 77 -2.00 -1.88 -8.03
C ALA A 77 -0.68 -1.15 -8.32
N LEU A 78 -0.75 0.15 -8.66
CA LEU A 78 0.43 0.98 -8.86
C LEU A 78 1.26 1.14 -7.59
N SER A 79 0.61 1.33 -6.43
CA SER A 79 1.27 1.36 -5.11
C SER A 79 2.01 0.05 -4.82
N THR A 80 1.36 -1.08 -5.09
CA THR A 80 1.94 -2.41 -4.88
C THR A 80 3.13 -2.65 -5.82
N TRP A 81 3.02 -2.21 -7.07
CA TRP A 81 4.12 -2.27 -8.04
C TRP A 81 5.32 -1.44 -7.60
N ASP A 82 5.11 -0.19 -7.18
CA ASP A 82 6.17 0.70 -6.72
C ASP A 82 6.88 0.14 -5.47
N HIS A 83 6.11 -0.48 -4.57
CA HIS A 83 6.66 -1.22 -3.43
C HIS A 83 7.63 -2.31 -3.86
N PHE A 84 7.26 -3.19 -4.79
CA PHE A 84 8.14 -4.27 -5.24
C PHE A 84 9.37 -3.73 -5.97
N ARG A 85 9.21 -2.68 -6.78
CA ARG A 85 10.31 -2.01 -7.47
C ARG A 85 11.33 -1.42 -6.49
N THR A 86 10.85 -0.80 -5.42
CA THR A 86 11.67 -0.15 -4.38
C THR A 86 12.28 -1.16 -3.41
N ALA A 87 11.54 -2.21 -3.04
CA ALA A 87 11.98 -3.23 -2.08
C ALA A 87 13.12 -4.12 -2.63
N ARG A 88 13.13 -4.40 -3.94
CA ARG A 88 14.13 -5.27 -4.56
C ARG A 88 15.59 -4.80 -4.34
N PRO A 89 15.99 -3.56 -4.66
CA PRO A 89 17.35 -3.08 -4.43
C PRO A 89 17.73 -3.04 -2.95
N LEU A 90 16.81 -2.60 -2.08
CA LEU A 90 16.97 -2.58 -0.63
C LEU A 90 17.28 -3.95 -0.02
N ARG A 91 16.67 -5.01 -0.56
CA ARG A 91 16.95 -6.40 -0.14
C ARG A 91 18.30 -6.90 -0.63
N THR A 92 18.74 -6.48 -1.81
CA THR A 92 20.02 -6.92 -2.37
C THR A 92 21.23 -6.25 -1.72
N HIS A 93 21.11 -4.97 -1.33
CA HIS A 93 22.22 -4.20 -0.80
C HIS A 93 21.85 -3.32 0.43
N PRO A 94 21.24 -3.90 1.48
CA PRO A 94 20.78 -3.12 2.62
C PRO A 94 21.92 -2.38 3.31
N GLY A 95 23.10 -3.01 3.41
CA GLY A 95 24.27 -2.40 4.06
C GLY A 95 24.85 -1.20 3.31
N LEU A 96 24.72 -1.11 1.99
CA LEU A 96 25.23 0.02 1.21
C LEU A 96 24.36 1.26 1.40
N ASP A 97 23.03 1.10 1.41
CA ASP A 97 22.11 2.23 1.61
C ASP A 97 22.03 2.65 3.08
N LEU A 98 22.14 1.70 4.02
CA LEU A 98 22.25 1.99 5.45
C LEU A 98 23.56 2.72 5.80
N ALA A 99 24.67 2.42 5.12
CA ALA A 99 25.94 3.11 5.33
C ALA A 99 25.95 4.55 4.79
N ARG A 100 25.05 4.88 3.85
CA ARG A 100 24.96 6.21 3.23
C ARG A 100 24.12 7.20 4.04
N GLU A 101 23.16 6.72 4.82
CA GLU A 101 22.22 7.56 5.55
C GLU A 101 22.02 7.06 6.98
N SER A 102 22.41 7.87 7.95
CA SER A 102 22.30 7.57 9.37
C SER A 102 20.99 8.04 10.00
N ASP A 103 20.23 8.92 9.31
CA ASP A 103 18.93 9.41 9.77
C ASP A 103 17.77 8.52 9.24
N PRO A 104 17.03 7.81 10.13
CA PRO A 104 15.87 7.01 9.77
C PRO A 104 14.84 7.76 8.94
N ARG A 105 14.60 9.05 9.23
CA ARG A 105 13.57 9.84 8.53
C ARG A 105 13.96 10.10 7.08
N ARG A 106 15.23 10.46 6.85
CA ARG A 106 15.76 10.70 5.50
C ARG A 106 15.83 9.41 4.70
N PHE A 107 16.27 8.32 5.33
CA PHE A 107 16.31 7.01 4.71
C PHE A 107 14.93 6.57 4.20
N TRP A 108 13.89 6.65 5.03
CA TRP A 108 12.53 6.26 4.63
C TRP A 108 11.85 7.27 3.70
N GLN A 109 12.29 8.53 3.68
CA GLN A 109 11.86 9.49 2.65
C GLN A 109 12.44 9.17 1.28
N ALA A 110 13.72 8.80 1.21
CA ALA A 110 14.36 8.36 -0.04
C ALA A 110 13.69 7.10 -0.60
N HIS A 111 13.23 6.22 0.29
CA HIS A 111 12.53 4.98 -0.07
C HIS A 111 11.00 5.07 0.07
N ARG A 112 10.41 6.25 -0.16
CA ARG A 112 8.96 6.46 0.01
C ARG A 112 8.08 5.49 -0.79
N GLY A 113 8.57 4.98 -1.93
CA GLY A 113 7.87 4.00 -2.77
C GLY A 113 7.67 2.64 -2.10
N LEU A 114 8.34 2.37 -0.97
CA LEU A 114 8.02 1.22 -0.15
C LEU A 114 6.61 1.31 0.44
N PHE A 115 6.14 2.50 0.78
CA PHE A 115 4.96 2.70 1.59
C PHE A 115 3.72 2.95 0.74
N PRO A 116 2.52 2.53 1.19
CA PRO A 116 1.28 2.85 0.50
C PRO A 116 1.15 4.35 0.26
N TYR A 117 0.66 4.77 -0.91
CA TYR A 117 0.51 6.20 -1.24
C TYR A 117 -0.29 7.01 -0.21
N PHE A 118 -1.24 6.38 0.49
CA PHE A 118 -2.08 7.02 1.50
C PHE A 118 -1.55 6.88 2.95
N SER A 119 -0.36 6.30 3.13
CA SER A 119 0.30 6.24 4.43
C SER A 119 1.07 7.54 4.69
N ARG A 120 0.47 8.41 5.48
CA ARG A 120 1.13 9.61 6.04
C ARG A 120 1.71 9.28 7.40
#